data_AF-A0A8J6UK97-F1
#
_entry.id   AF-A0A8J6UK97-F1
#
_cell.length_a   1.000
_cell.length_b   1.000
_cell.length_c   1.000
_cell.angle_alpha   90.00
_cell.angle_beta   90.00
_cell.angle_gamma   90.00
#
_symmetry.space_group_name_H-M   'P 1'
#
loop_
_entity.id
_entity.type
_entity.pdbx_description
1 polymer ?
#
loop_
_entity_poly.entity_id
_entity_poly.type
_entity_poly.pdbx_seq_one_letter_code
_entity_poly.pdbx_strand_id
1 'polypeptide(L)'
;MTTAVKDAAAARRQQLAAQLLRGEEVMVTQQGAIRPLSDRGDSEVAITVPQGKLAAPSLYWYERDPELFQAELEAMNHFFPQFRPDRLADGRMSWLGSLVSDIPGSRRIWHLQLVYDHDHPHGDDYGGSISVFPIEPDLAALREQLDEPIPHTLRHGDNGPLSICTVAADAFRHGRDHSSTAASALAWASKWIAAFELWMLGDLSTDQFAGHSI
;
A
#
# COMPACT_ATOMS: atom_id res chain seq x y z
N MET A 1 33.70 2.84 4.54
CA MET A 1 33.12 2.76 3.17
C MET A 1 31.91 1.82 3.18
N THR A 2 30.81 2.16 3.89
CA THR A 2 30.03 1.08 4.53
C THR A 2 28.51 1.19 4.60
N THR A 3 27.88 2.26 4.10
CA THR A 3 26.40 2.38 4.09
C THR A 3 25.84 2.60 2.67
N ALA A 4 26.38 3.55 1.91
CA ALA A 4 25.91 3.84 0.55
C ALA A 4 26.00 2.65 -0.44
N VAL A 5 26.99 1.77 -0.28
CA VAL A 5 27.16 0.58 -1.13
C VAL A 5 26.14 -0.53 -0.78
N LYS A 6 25.69 -0.60 0.48
CA LYS A 6 24.66 -1.57 0.90
C LYS A 6 23.28 -1.21 0.36
N ASP A 7 22.94 0.09 0.35
CA ASP A 7 21.67 0.57 -0.21
C ASP A 7 21.59 0.38 -1.73
N ALA A 8 22.69 0.68 -2.45
CA ALA A 8 22.75 0.45 -3.89
C ALA A 8 22.62 -1.04 -4.26
N ALA A 9 23.21 -1.94 -3.46
CA ALA A 9 23.09 -3.38 -3.67
C ALA A 9 21.68 -3.91 -3.36
N ALA A 10 20.99 -3.35 -2.37
CA ALA A 10 19.59 -3.71 -2.05
C ALA A 10 18.63 -3.22 -3.13
N ALA A 11 18.77 -1.97 -3.58
CA ALA A 11 17.99 -1.40 -4.68
C ALA A 11 18.20 -2.21 -5.98
N ARG A 12 19.45 -2.61 -6.28
CA ARG A 12 19.73 -3.45 -7.46
C ARG A 12 19.09 -4.84 -7.36
N ARG A 13 19.04 -5.45 -6.16
CA ARG A 13 18.33 -6.72 -5.95
C ARG A 13 16.82 -6.56 -6.12
N GLN A 14 16.22 -5.49 -5.61
CA GLN A 14 14.79 -5.21 -5.80
C GLN A 14 14.46 -4.95 -7.28
N GLN A 15 15.30 -4.20 -7.98
CA GLN A 15 15.13 -3.95 -9.42
C GLN A 15 15.21 -5.26 -10.21
N LEU A 16 16.20 -6.11 -9.92
CA LEU A 16 16.36 -7.41 -10.58
C LEU A 16 15.18 -8.35 -10.26
N ALA A 17 14.74 -8.38 -8.99
CA ALA A 17 13.56 -9.16 -8.60
C ALA A 17 12.31 -8.68 -9.34
N ALA A 18 12.08 -7.37 -9.43
CA ALA A 18 10.96 -6.79 -10.17
C ALA A 18 11.03 -7.13 -11.68
N GLN A 19 12.21 -7.06 -12.30
CA GLN A 19 12.41 -7.42 -13.70
C GLN A 19 12.12 -8.90 -13.97
N LEU A 20 12.65 -9.79 -13.12
CA LEU A 20 12.41 -11.23 -13.22
C LEU A 20 10.93 -11.58 -13.01
N LEU A 21 10.25 -10.89 -12.08
CA LEU A 21 8.83 -11.08 -11.81
C LEU A 21 7.93 -10.53 -12.93
N ARG A 22 8.35 -9.45 -13.62
CA ARG A 22 7.65 -8.90 -14.80
C ARG A 22 7.86 -9.71 -16.08
N GLY A 23 8.72 -10.73 -16.06
CA GLY A 23 9.03 -11.55 -17.23
C GLY A 23 9.84 -10.82 -18.31
N GLU A 24 10.55 -9.77 -17.93
CA GLU A 24 11.46 -9.07 -18.85
C GLU A 24 12.60 -10.00 -19.30
N GLU A 25 13.05 -9.83 -20.54
CA GLU A 25 14.17 -10.60 -21.06
C GLU A 25 15.46 -10.22 -20.31
N VAL A 26 16.12 -11.24 -19.76
CA VAL A 26 17.39 -11.09 -19.07
C VAL A 26 18.49 -11.83 -19.82
N MET A 27 19.70 -11.33 -19.63
CA MET A 27 20.89 -11.87 -20.25
C MET A 27 21.75 -12.56 -19.19
N VAL A 28 22.23 -13.75 -19.51
CA VAL A 28 23.22 -14.48 -18.68
C VAL A 28 24.57 -14.42 -19.39
N THR A 29 25.50 -13.70 -18.77
CA THR A 29 26.90 -13.58 -19.23
C THR A 29 27.67 -14.89 -19.08
N GLN A 30 28.83 -15.02 -19.73
CA GLN A 30 29.70 -16.21 -19.58
C GLN A 30 30.11 -16.50 -18.12
N GLN A 31 30.14 -15.48 -17.26
CA GLN A 31 30.46 -15.62 -15.84
C GLN A 31 29.23 -16.00 -14.99
N GLY A 32 28.07 -16.25 -15.61
CA GLY A 32 26.83 -16.59 -14.91
C GLY A 32 26.13 -15.40 -14.26
N ALA A 33 26.59 -14.16 -14.50
CA ALA A 33 25.91 -12.98 -13.98
C ALA A 33 24.66 -12.66 -14.82
N ILE A 34 23.55 -12.37 -14.14
CA ILE A 34 22.26 -11.98 -14.72
C ILE A 34 22.21 -10.46 -14.86
N ARG A 35 21.89 -9.97 -16.06
CA ARG A 35 21.78 -8.53 -16.36
C ARG A 35 20.55 -8.23 -17.22
N PRO A 36 20.03 -6.99 -17.18
CA PRO A 36 19.03 -6.52 -18.13
C PRO A 36 19.54 -6.61 -19.57
N LEU A 37 18.65 -6.93 -20.51
CA LEU A 37 19.01 -6.94 -21.94
C LEU A 37 19.41 -5.55 -22.46
N SER A 38 18.90 -4.46 -21.85
CA SER A 38 19.25 -3.08 -22.17
C SER A 38 20.73 -2.74 -21.96
N ASP A 39 21.42 -3.51 -21.11
CA ASP A 39 22.81 -3.27 -20.72
C ASP A 39 23.79 -4.03 -21.64
N ARG A 40 23.29 -4.72 -22.67
CA ARG A 40 24.10 -5.55 -23.58
C ARG A 40 24.98 -4.67 -24.46
N GLY A 41 26.30 -4.84 -24.32
CA GLY A 41 27.27 -4.28 -25.27
C GLY A 41 27.31 -5.11 -26.57
N ASP A 42 27.58 -4.46 -27.71
CA ASP A 42 27.62 -5.08 -29.05
C ASP A 42 28.56 -6.30 -29.17
N SER A 43 29.56 -6.40 -28.29
CA SER A 43 30.58 -7.47 -28.28
C SER A 43 30.43 -8.46 -27.12
N GLU A 44 29.37 -8.36 -26.31
CA GLU A 44 29.20 -9.20 -25.12
C GLU A 44 28.60 -10.57 -25.48
N VAL A 45 29.37 -11.63 -25.23
CA VAL A 45 28.92 -13.01 -25.44
C VAL A 45 28.05 -13.41 -24.26
N ALA A 46 26.75 -13.53 -24.52
CA ALA A 46 25.78 -13.87 -23.50
C ALA A 46 24.56 -14.56 -24.10
N ILE A 47 23.88 -15.35 -23.26
CA ILE A 47 22.66 -16.07 -23.62
C ILE A 47 21.48 -15.20 -23.23
N THR A 48 20.64 -14.86 -24.21
CA THR A 48 19.34 -14.24 -23.97
C THR A 48 18.40 -15.30 -23.44
N VAL A 49 17.86 -15.08 -22.25
CA VAL A 49 16.83 -15.92 -21.66
C VAL A 49 15.49 -15.29 -22.04
N PRO A 50 14.71 -15.93 -22.94
CA PRO A 50 13.40 -15.42 -23.34
C PRO A 50 12.41 -15.54 -22.18
N GLN A 51 11.27 -14.86 -22.30
CA GLN A 51 10.20 -14.87 -21.31
C GLN A 51 9.88 -16.30 -20.82
N GLY A 52 10.14 -16.56 -19.53
CA GLY A 52 10.06 -17.88 -18.92
C GLY A 52 8.89 -18.05 -17.95
N LYS A 53 8.62 -19.29 -17.57
CA LYS A 53 7.58 -19.76 -16.62
C LYS A 53 7.69 -19.20 -15.19
N LEU A 54 8.70 -18.37 -14.92
CA LEU A 54 8.93 -17.66 -13.65
C LEU A 54 8.25 -16.28 -13.62
N ALA A 55 7.72 -15.81 -14.75
CA ALA A 55 6.80 -14.68 -14.76
C ALA A 55 5.49 -15.12 -14.10
N ALA A 56 5.10 -14.48 -13.00
CA ALA A 56 3.72 -14.58 -12.53
C ALA A 56 2.80 -14.10 -13.67
N PRO A 57 1.57 -14.64 -13.82
CA PRO A 57 0.64 -14.21 -14.88
C PRO A 57 0.42 -12.68 -14.91
N SER A 58 0.57 -12.03 -13.76
CA SER A 58 0.97 -10.62 -13.60
C SER A 58 1.44 -10.41 -12.14
N LEU A 59 2.37 -9.48 -11.91
CA LEU A 59 2.72 -9.02 -10.55
C LEU A 59 1.49 -8.38 -9.86
N TYR A 60 0.57 -7.82 -10.64
CA TYR A 60 -0.54 -7.02 -10.14
C TYR A 60 -1.83 -7.83 -10.06
N TRP A 61 -2.48 -7.82 -8.90
CA TRP A 61 -3.72 -8.55 -8.65
C TRP A 61 -4.83 -8.22 -9.64
N TYR A 62 -4.96 -6.94 -10.01
CA TYR A 62 -6.03 -6.45 -10.89
C TYR A 62 -5.88 -6.91 -12.35
N GLU A 63 -4.70 -7.39 -12.74
CA GLU A 63 -4.47 -8.03 -14.04
C GLU A 63 -4.69 -9.54 -13.97
N ARG A 64 -4.38 -10.15 -12.83
CA ARG A 64 -4.62 -11.58 -12.58
C ARG A 64 -6.11 -11.91 -12.44
N ASP A 65 -6.86 -10.98 -11.84
CA ASP A 65 -8.30 -11.13 -11.57
C ASP A 65 -9.08 -9.88 -12.00
N PRO A 66 -9.42 -9.78 -13.31
CA PRO A 66 -10.18 -8.65 -13.84
C PRO A 66 -11.60 -8.53 -13.27
N GLU A 67 -12.21 -9.64 -12.84
CA GLU A 67 -13.54 -9.65 -12.24
C GLU A 67 -13.51 -9.00 -10.85
N LEU A 68 -12.52 -9.36 -10.03
CA LEU A 68 -12.28 -8.71 -8.74
C LEU A 68 -12.01 -7.22 -8.92
N PHE A 69 -11.20 -6.85 -9.93
CA PHE A 69 -10.92 -5.44 -10.21
C PHE A 69 -12.18 -4.66 -10.61
N GLN A 70 -13.03 -5.25 -11.47
CA GLN A 70 -14.29 -4.62 -11.85
C GLN A 70 -15.24 -4.45 -10.66
N ALA A 71 -15.36 -5.47 -9.80
CA ALA A 71 -16.15 -5.39 -8.57
C ALA A 71 -15.62 -4.30 -7.62
N GLU A 72 -14.31 -4.13 -7.52
CA GLU A 72 -13.67 -3.09 -6.73
C GLU A 72 -14.02 -1.68 -7.25
N LEU A 73 -13.95 -1.48 -8.57
CA LEU A 73 -14.35 -0.21 -9.20
C LEU A 73 -15.82 0.12 -8.93
N GLU A 74 -16.70 -0.87 -9.04
CA GLU A 74 -18.14 -0.71 -8.78
C GLU A 74 -18.42 -0.36 -7.32
N ALA A 75 -17.79 -1.07 -6.37
CA ALA A 75 -17.93 -0.79 -4.96
C ALA A 75 -17.47 0.63 -4.61
N MET A 76 -16.29 1.02 -5.09
CA MET A 76 -15.74 2.36 -4.85
C MET A 76 -16.59 3.45 -5.48
N ASN A 77 -17.06 3.27 -6.71
CA ASN A 77 -17.95 4.24 -7.36
C ASN A 77 -19.32 4.34 -6.67
N HIS A 78 -19.81 3.26 -6.06
CA HIS A 78 -21.07 3.25 -5.33
C HIS A 78 -20.97 3.93 -3.96
N PHE A 79 -19.98 3.56 -3.15
CA PHE A 79 -19.87 4.01 -1.75
C PHE A 79 -19.03 5.29 -1.58
N PHE A 80 -18.01 5.47 -2.42
CA PHE A 80 -17.04 6.57 -2.31
C PHE A 80 -16.74 7.19 -3.68
N PRO A 81 -17.75 7.74 -4.40
CA PRO A 81 -17.60 8.25 -5.76
C PRO A 81 -16.60 9.41 -5.91
N GLN A 82 -16.22 10.04 -4.80
CA GLN A 82 -15.20 11.08 -4.74
C GLN A 82 -13.76 10.54 -4.79
N PHE A 83 -13.56 9.25 -4.59
CA PHE A 83 -12.27 8.59 -4.76
C PHE A 83 -12.06 8.19 -6.22
N ARG A 84 -10.84 8.39 -6.71
CA ARG A 84 -10.44 8.09 -8.08
C ARG A 84 -9.34 7.02 -8.08
N PRO A 85 -9.39 6.07 -9.03
CA PRO A 85 -8.33 5.08 -9.16
C PRO A 85 -7.06 5.79 -9.64
N ASP A 86 -5.92 5.35 -9.13
CA ASP A 86 -4.60 5.86 -9.43
C ASP A 86 -3.59 4.70 -9.42
N ARG A 87 -2.35 4.98 -9.82
CA ARG A 87 -1.25 4.01 -9.80
C ARG A 87 0.03 4.65 -9.28
N LEU A 88 0.66 3.97 -8.33
CA LEU A 88 2.00 4.32 -7.89
C LEU A 88 3.04 4.05 -8.97
N ALA A 89 4.22 4.65 -8.83
CA ALA A 89 5.33 4.48 -9.76
C ALA A 89 5.85 3.02 -9.85
N ASP A 90 5.64 2.23 -8.80
CA ASP A 90 5.93 0.78 -8.78
C ASP A 90 4.82 -0.08 -9.42
N GLY A 91 3.73 0.56 -9.85
CA GLY A 91 2.57 -0.06 -10.50
C GLY A 91 1.51 -0.60 -9.54
N ARG A 92 1.69 -0.46 -8.22
CA ARG A 92 0.60 -0.77 -7.28
C ARG A 92 -0.60 0.11 -7.58
N MET A 93 -1.77 -0.52 -7.55
CA MET A 93 -3.02 0.21 -7.64
C MET A 93 -3.20 1.03 -6.37
N SER A 94 -3.77 2.23 -6.54
CA SER A 94 -4.18 3.05 -5.42
C SER A 94 -5.50 3.74 -5.69
N TRP A 95 -6.10 4.30 -4.63
CA TRP A 95 -7.18 5.25 -4.72
C TRP A 95 -6.76 6.57 -4.09
N LEU A 96 -7.12 7.68 -4.73
CA LEU A 96 -6.93 9.02 -4.19
C LEU A 96 -8.27 9.71 -4.04
N GLY A 97 -8.49 10.34 -2.90
CA GLY A 97 -9.72 11.07 -2.65
C GLY A 97 -9.70 11.82 -1.34
N SER A 98 -10.84 12.41 -1.01
CA SER A 98 -11.00 13.17 0.22
C SER A 98 -12.25 12.76 1.01
N LEU A 99 -12.16 12.83 2.32
CA LEU A 99 -13.27 12.68 3.25
C LEU A 99 -13.45 13.96 4.07
N VAL A 100 -14.70 14.26 4.40
CA VAL A 100 -15.07 15.26 5.39
C VAL A 100 -15.61 14.49 6.59
N SER A 101 -15.03 14.71 7.77
CA SER A 101 -15.38 13.96 8.98
C SER A 101 -16.76 14.32 9.53
N ASP A 102 -17.24 15.53 9.24
CA ASP A 102 -18.49 16.14 9.74
C ASP A 102 -18.66 16.06 11.27
N ILE A 103 -17.55 15.96 12.01
CA ILE A 103 -17.55 15.95 13.48
C ILE A 103 -17.81 17.39 13.97
N PRO A 104 -18.84 17.63 14.82
CA PRO A 104 -19.10 18.95 15.35
C PRO A 104 -17.86 19.55 16.04
N GLY A 105 -17.50 20.78 15.68
CA GLY A 105 -16.28 21.44 16.19
C GLY A 105 -15.01 21.15 15.39
N SER A 106 -15.06 20.20 14.45
CA SER A 106 -14.03 19.96 13.44
C SER A 106 -14.57 20.21 12.03
N ARG A 107 -13.73 20.75 11.15
CA ARG A 107 -14.02 20.90 9.72
C ARG A 107 -12.86 20.40 8.88
N ARG A 108 -12.13 19.43 9.41
CA ARG A 108 -10.92 18.94 8.76
C ARG A 108 -11.32 18.11 7.54
N ILE A 109 -10.66 18.41 6.43
CA ILE A 109 -10.73 17.61 5.21
C ILE A 109 -9.55 16.64 5.28
N TRP A 110 -9.82 15.37 5.03
CA TRP A 110 -8.83 14.32 5.00
C TRP A 110 -8.56 13.92 3.57
N HIS A 111 -7.37 14.19 3.07
CA HIS A 111 -6.88 13.68 1.80
C HIS A 111 -6.22 12.32 2.05
N LEU A 112 -6.75 11.28 1.43
CA LEU A 112 -6.35 9.90 1.67
C LEU A 112 -5.84 9.24 0.38
N GLN A 113 -4.81 8.40 0.54
CA GLN A 113 -4.37 7.45 -0.46
C GLN A 113 -4.52 6.03 0.06
N LEU A 114 -5.24 5.19 -0.66
CA LEU A 114 -5.33 3.76 -0.37
C LEU A 114 -4.42 3.03 -1.33
N VAL A 115 -3.56 2.16 -0.82
CA VAL A 115 -2.58 1.43 -1.64
C VAL A 115 -2.78 -0.05 -1.42
N TYR A 116 -2.95 -0.80 -2.50
CA TYR A 116 -3.02 -2.26 -2.45
C TYR A 116 -1.63 -2.86 -2.48
N ASP A 117 -1.45 -3.97 -1.78
CA ASP A 117 -0.31 -4.84 -2.00
C ASP A 117 -0.42 -5.55 -3.36
N HIS A 118 0.72 -5.96 -3.91
CA HIS A 118 0.81 -6.57 -5.24
C HIS A 118 0.02 -7.89 -5.32
N ASP A 119 0.00 -8.63 -4.21
CA ASP A 119 -0.60 -9.95 -4.05
C ASP A 119 -1.98 -9.93 -3.39
N HIS A 120 -2.63 -8.76 -3.30
CA HIS A 120 -4.04 -8.67 -2.90
C HIS A 120 -4.92 -9.70 -3.64
N PRO A 121 -5.93 -10.31 -2.98
CA PRO A 121 -6.26 -10.19 -1.55
C PRO A 121 -5.50 -11.18 -0.65
N HIS A 122 -4.93 -10.68 0.44
CA HIS A 122 -4.43 -11.48 1.58
C HIS A 122 -4.74 -10.77 2.91
N GLY A 123 -4.70 -11.52 4.02
CA GLY A 123 -5.11 -11.05 5.36
C GLY A 123 -4.16 -11.45 6.49
N ASP A 124 -2.95 -11.91 6.19
CA ASP A 124 -2.03 -12.45 7.20
C ASP A 124 -1.35 -11.39 8.08
N ASP A 125 -1.51 -10.10 7.74
CA ASP A 125 -0.93 -8.94 8.43
C ASP A 125 -1.99 -7.97 8.98
N TYR A 126 -1.64 -7.23 10.03
CA TYR A 126 -2.48 -6.17 10.58
C TYR A 126 -2.74 -5.08 9.54
N GLY A 127 -4.03 -4.79 9.27
CA GLY A 127 -4.44 -3.88 8.20
C GLY A 127 -4.85 -4.57 6.89
N GLY A 128 -4.54 -5.87 6.73
CA GLY A 128 -4.78 -6.61 5.50
C GLY A 128 -3.93 -6.10 4.33
N SER A 129 -4.34 -6.44 3.11
CA SER A 129 -3.61 -6.11 1.86
C SER A 129 -3.91 -4.71 1.29
N ILE A 130 -4.53 -3.82 2.09
CA ILE A 130 -4.89 -2.46 1.71
C ILE A 130 -4.47 -1.49 2.81
N SER A 131 -3.47 -0.66 2.53
CA SER A 131 -3.00 0.37 3.45
C SER A 131 -3.67 1.71 3.18
N VAL A 132 -4.16 2.39 4.22
CA VAL A 132 -4.78 3.73 4.11
C VAL A 132 -3.84 4.80 4.67
N PHE A 133 -3.33 5.66 3.79
CA PHE A 133 -2.40 6.73 4.13
C PHE A 133 -3.10 8.09 4.13
N PRO A 134 -3.10 8.83 5.25
CA PRO A 134 -3.44 10.24 5.25
C PRO A 134 -2.30 11.04 4.61
N ILE A 135 -2.60 11.67 3.47
CA ILE A 135 -1.72 12.66 2.83
C ILE A 135 -1.85 13.98 3.58
N GLU A 136 -3.10 14.39 3.83
CA GLU A 136 -3.41 15.53 4.68
C GLU A 136 -4.55 15.16 5.63
N PRO A 137 -4.40 15.41 6.94
CA PRO A 137 -3.18 15.89 7.59
C PRO A 137 -2.04 14.87 7.59
N ASP A 138 -0.81 15.39 7.65
CA ASP A 138 0.39 14.57 7.87
C ASP A 138 0.42 14.06 9.32
N LEU A 139 0.17 12.76 9.49
CA LEU A 139 0.17 12.11 10.79
C LEU A 139 1.55 12.10 11.46
N ALA A 140 2.64 12.10 10.70
CA ALA A 140 3.98 12.15 11.28
C ALA A 140 4.23 13.53 11.90
N ALA A 141 3.88 14.60 11.19
CA ALA A 141 3.97 15.96 11.71
C ALA A 141 3.05 16.16 12.92
N LEU A 142 1.84 15.62 12.90
CA LEU A 142 0.91 15.68 14.05
C LEU A 142 1.47 14.94 15.27
N ARG A 143 2.03 13.75 15.08
CA ARG A 143 2.66 12.99 16.16
C ARG A 143 3.80 13.75 16.83
N GLU A 144 4.63 14.45 16.05
CA GLU A 144 5.70 15.30 16.59
C GLU A 144 5.16 16.48 17.41
N GLN A 145 4.03 17.06 17.00
CA GLN A 145 3.39 18.17 17.72
C GLN A 145 2.74 17.73 19.04
N LEU A 146 2.18 16.51 19.06
CA LEU A 146 1.47 15.97 20.21
C LEU A 146 2.41 15.39 21.27
N ASP A 147 3.65 15.07 20.91
CA ASP A 147 4.63 14.38 21.77
C ASP A 147 4.12 13.04 22.35
N GLU A 148 3.11 12.45 21.71
CA GLU A 148 2.52 11.16 22.07
C GLU A 148 2.22 10.32 20.81
N PRO A 149 2.28 8.97 20.90
CA PRO A 149 1.96 8.12 19.76
C PRO A 149 0.46 8.17 19.45
N ILE A 150 0.12 8.38 18.18
CA ILE A 150 -1.26 8.33 17.72
C ILE A 150 -1.71 6.85 17.65
N PRO A 151 -2.75 6.44 18.39
CA PRO A 151 -3.25 5.07 18.40
C PRO A 151 -3.67 4.54 17.02
N HIS A 152 -3.55 3.21 16.84
CA HIS A 152 -3.94 2.47 15.64
C HIS A 152 -3.33 3.00 14.34
N THR A 153 -2.06 3.41 14.41
CA THR A 153 -1.25 3.77 13.24
C THR A 153 -0.11 2.77 13.04
N LEU A 154 0.20 2.46 11.78
CA LEU A 154 1.31 1.59 11.40
C LEU A 154 2.37 2.39 10.64
N ARG A 155 3.64 2.19 10.99
CA ARG A 155 4.77 2.83 10.30
C ARG A 155 5.35 1.89 9.25
N HIS A 156 5.43 2.36 8.00
CA HIS A 156 5.93 1.57 6.87
C HIS A 156 7.45 1.73 6.69
N GLY A 157 8.24 1.04 7.52
CA GLY A 157 9.70 1.14 7.56
C GLY A 157 10.21 2.26 8.45
N ASP A 158 11.51 2.27 8.80
CA ASP A 158 12.05 3.07 9.92
C ASP A 158 11.71 4.58 9.85
N ASN A 159 11.66 5.15 8.65
CA ASN A 159 11.30 6.56 8.39
C ASN A 159 10.13 6.70 7.40
N GLY A 160 9.35 5.65 7.19
CA GLY A 160 8.26 5.70 6.24
C GLY A 160 7.00 6.38 6.77
N PRO A 161 6.00 6.57 5.88
CA PRO A 161 4.74 7.19 6.23
C PRO A 161 3.96 6.37 7.26
N LEU A 162 3.09 7.05 8.00
CA LEU A 162 2.11 6.42 8.89
C LEU A 162 0.82 6.12 8.11
N SER A 163 0.34 4.88 8.19
CA SER A 163 -0.99 4.49 7.72
C SER A 163 -1.95 4.29 8.89
N ILE A 164 -3.24 4.43 8.63
CA ILE A 164 -4.31 4.03 9.55
C ILE A 164 -4.39 2.49 9.54
N CYS A 165 -4.37 1.88 10.72
CA CYS A 165 -4.36 0.43 10.91
C CYS A 165 -5.50 0.00 11.84
N THR A 166 -6.73 -0.01 11.33
CA THR A 166 -7.94 -0.29 12.12
C THR A 166 -8.59 -1.63 11.81
N VAL A 167 -7.97 -2.44 10.96
CA VAL A 167 -8.54 -3.74 10.60
C VAL A 167 -8.10 -4.76 11.63
N ALA A 168 -9.04 -5.27 12.41
CA ALA A 168 -8.82 -6.47 13.21
C ALA A 168 -8.51 -7.64 12.27
N ALA A 169 -7.56 -8.49 12.63
CA ALA A 169 -7.08 -9.58 11.76
C ALA A 169 -8.20 -10.54 11.30
N ASP A 170 -9.31 -10.62 12.04
CA ASP A 170 -10.48 -11.44 11.75
C ASP A 170 -11.57 -10.72 10.91
N ALA A 171 -11.48 -9.41 10.74
CA ALA A 171 -12.45 -8.59 9.99
C ALA A 171 -12.09 -8.44 8.51
N PHE A 172 -10.81 -8.61 8.14
CA PHE A 172 -10.40 -8.61 6.73
C PHE A 172 -10.76 -9.93 6.07
N ARG A 173 -11.59 -9.88 5.02
CA ARG A 173 -11.95 -11.06 4.25
C ARG A 173 -11.01 -11.18 3.05
N HIS A 174 -10.49 -12.38 2.82
CA HIS A 174 -9.52 -12.65 1.75
C HIS A 174 -9.88 -13.93 0.95
N GLY A 175 -11.17 -14.28 0.93
CA GLY A 175 -11.68 -15.43 0.19
C GLY A 175 -12.05 -15.05 -1.25
N ARG A 176 -11.97 -16.01 -2.19
CA ARG A 176 -12.34 -15.80 -3.60
C ARG A 176 -13.77 -15.28 -3.79
N ASP A 177 -14.68 -15.63 -2.89
CA ASP A 177 -16.08 -15.22 -2.97
C ASP A 177 -16.37 -13.91 -2.20
N HIS A 178 -15.50 -13.56 -1.24
CA HIS A 178 -15.66 -12.39 -0.38
C HIS A 178 -14.27 -11.84 0.02
N SER A 179 -13.80 -10.84 -0.73
CA SER A 179 -12.57 -10.11 -0.41
C SER A 179 -12.90 -8.69 0.05
N SER A 180 -12.18 -8.20 1.07
CA SER A 180 -12.33 -6.85 1.59
C SER A 180 -11.85 -5.84 0.55
N THR A 181 -12.68 -4.85 0.28
CA THR A 181 -12.47 -3.79 -0.72
C THR A 181 -11.84 -2.55 -0.10
N ALA A 182 -11.33 -1.62 -0.93
CA ALA A 182 -10.93 -0.29 -0.47
C ALA A 182 -12.11 0.48 0.12
N ALA A 183 -13.35 0.21 -0.33
CA ALA A 183 -14.54 0.78 0.30
C ALA A 183 -14.68 0.33 1.76
N SER A 184 -14.37 -0.94 2.06
CA SER A 184 -14.37 -1.44 3.44
C SER A 184 -13.24 -0.81 4.25
N ALA A 185 -12.05 -0.71 3.68
CA ALA A 185 -10.90 -0.02 4.30
C ALA A 185 -11.21 1.46 4.61
N LEU A 186 -11.87 2.16 3.69
CA LEU A 186 -12.32 3.54 3.88
C LEU A 186 -13.36 3.67 4.98
N ALA A 187 -14.30 2.73 5.10
CA ALA A 187 -15.29 2.76 6.17
C ALA A 187 -14.61 2.65 7.56
N TRP A 188 -13.63 1.75 7.69
CA TRP A 188 -12.84 1.64 8.93
C TRP A 188 -11.97 2.89 9.17
N ALA A 189 -11.33 3.42 8.13
CA ALA A 189 -10.56 4.67 8.25
C ALA A 189 -11.45 5.86 8.64
N SER A 190 -12.68 5.94 8.14
CA SER A 190 -13.65 6.98 8.50
C SER A 190 -14.00 6.93 9.99
N LYS A 191 -14.18 5.72 10.52
CA LYS A 191 -14.40 5.49 11.95
C LYS A 191 -13.19 5.94 12.79
N TRP A 192 -11.98 5.62 12.34
CA TRP A 192 -10.76 6.07 12.99
C TRP A 192 -10.62 7.58 12.97
N ILE A 193 -10.90 8.23 11.82
CA ILE A 193 -10.86 9.69 11.68
C ILE A 193 -11.81 10.35 12.69
N ALA A 194 -13.03 9.83 12.83
CA ALA A 194 -13.98 10.32 13.82
C ALA A 194 -13.43 10.21 15.25
N ALA A 195 -12.87 9.05 15.61
CA ALA A 195 -12.27 8.83 16.93
C ALA A 195 -11.05 9.73 17.18
N PHE A 196 -10.18 9.87 16.18
CA PHE A 196 -9.02 10.75 16.23
C PHE A 196 -9.42 12.20 16.46
N GLU A 197 -10.44 12.70 15.76
CA GLU A 197 -10.89 14.08 15.92
C GLU A 197 -11.54 14.34 17.28
N LEU A 198 -12.36 13.40 17.78
CA LEU A 198 -12.91 13.49 19.13
C LEU A 198 -11.80 13.46 20.20
N TRP A 199 -10.76 12.66 20.00
CA TRP A 199 -9.59 12.64 20.87
C TRP A 199 -8.83 13.97 20.84
N MET A 200 -8.60 14.54 19.65
CA MET A 200 -7.97 15.87 19.49
C MET A 200 -8.79 17.01 20.12
N LEU A 201 -10.12 16.87 20.20
CA LEU A 201 -11.01 17.82 20.86
C LEU A 201 -11.08 17.61 22.38
N GLY A 202 -10.54 16.50 22.90
CA GLY A 202 -10.57 16.13 24.32
C GLY A 202 -11.84 15.38 24.75
N ASP A 203 -12.71 15.01 23.81
CA ASP A 203 -13.95 14.27 24.06
C ASP A 203 -13.72 12.75 24.18
N LEU A 204 -12.56 12.25 23.71
CA LEU A 204 -12.07 10.90 23.99
C LEU A 204 -10.71 10.99 24.69
N SER A 205 -10.48 10.10 25.67
CA SER A 205 -9.17 9.93 26.28
C SER A 205 -8.25 9.06 25.41
N THR A 206 -6.93 9.12 25.64
CA THR A 206 -5.96 8.26 24.96
C THR A 206 -6.23 6.77 25.22
N ASP A 207 -6.63 6.40 26.44
CA ASP A 207 -6.99 5.01 26.77
C ASP A 207 -8.24 4.55 26.01
N GLN A 208 -9.24 5.42 25.89
CA GLN A 208 -10.43 5.14 25.11
C GLN A 208 -10.06 4.98 23.64
N PHE A 209 -9.21 5.86 23.09
CA PHE A 209 -8.79 5.81 21.68
C PHE A 209 -7.85 4.65 21.36
N ALA A 210 -7.02 4.22 22.31
CA ALA A 210 -6.11 3.08 22.15
C ALA A 210 -6.81 1.71 22.32
N GLY A 211 -8.00 1.67 22.92
CA GLY A 211 -8.77 0.45 23.08
C GLY A 211 -9.14 -0.21 21.75
N HIS A 212 -9.22 -1.55 21.72
CA HIS A 212 -9.63 -2.33 20.54
C HIS A 212 -11.16 -2.37 20.34
N SER A 213 -11.94 -1.69 21.19
CA SER A 213 -13.41 -1.77 21.21
C SER A 213 -14.12 -0.58 20.59
N ILE A 214 -13.38 0.31 19.92
CA ILE A 214 -13.95 1.52 19.32
C ILE A 214 -14.55 1.18 17.99
#